data_AF-A0A8T2E0D7-F1
#
_entry.id   AF-A0A8T2E0D7-F1
#
_cell.length_a   1.000
_cell.length_b   1.000
_cell.length_c   1.000
_cell.angle_alpha   90.00
_cell.angle_beta   90.00
_cell.angle_gamma   90.00
#
_symmetry.space_group_name_H-M   'P 1'
#
loop_
_entity.id
_entity.type
_entity.pdbx_description
1 polymer ?
#
loop_
_entity_poly.entity_id
_entity_poly.type
_entity_poly.pdbx_seq_one_letter_code
_entity_poly.pdbx_strand_id
1 'polypeptide(L)'
;MGACVAGVTFVILITPTPPTVHVQSMHISFANHNLPVWSATFSIKNPNEKLHVTYENPSVWLVHRGKLVSTARADSFWQKGGEKNEVIVKRNETKVIDEEAAWEMEDEVAVTGGVVGLDMVFSGRVGFYPGTSALWGEQYMSAVCENVSAKLYNVDDEIYGTNRSVLSFDGRLVCSVRLPKYP
;
A
#
# COMPACT_ATOMS: atom_id res chain seq x y z
N MET A 1 34.49 -2.87 52.00
CA MET A 1 33.83 -1.74 51.28
C MET A 1 33.58 -2.21 49.87
N GLY A 2 32.33 -2.53 49.54
CA GLY A 2 31.95 -3.09 48.24
C GLY A 2 31.61 -1.98 47.26
N ALA A 3 32.22 -2.00 46.07
CA ALA A 3 31.90 -1.07 45.00
C ALA A 3 30.58 -1.52 44.33
N CYS A 4 29.52 -0.74 44.51
CA CYS A 4 28.31 -0.87 43.72
C CYS A 4 28.61 -0.35 42.30
N VAL A 5 28.79 -1.27 41.35
CA VAL A 5 28.82 -0.93 39.93
C VAL A 5 27.39 -0.60 39.52
N ALA A 6 27.08 0.70 39.48
CA ALA A 6 25.84 1.19 38.89
C ALA A 6 25.88 0.91 37.38
N GLY A 7 25.17 -0.13 36.95
CA GLY A 7 24.94 -0.41 35.54
C GLY A 7 24.11 0.71 34.93
N VAL A 8 24.73 1.57 34.13
CA VAL A 8 24.03 2.59 33.35
C VAL A 8 23.39 1.91 32.16
N THR A 9 22.11 1.59 32.27
CA THR A 9 21.30 1.10 31.14
C THR A 9 21.01 2.27 30.21
N PHE A 10 21.80 2.42 29.15
CA PHE A 10 21.49 3.32 28.04
C PHE A 10 20.30 2.75 27.25
N VAL A 11 19.08 3.09 27.65
CA VAL A 11 17.90 2.91 26.80
C VAL A 11 17.96 4.02 25.76
N ILE A 12 18.62 3.76 24.63
CA ILE A 12 18.50 4.65 23.48
C ILE A 12 17.03 4.55 23.03
N LEU A 13 16.25 5.60 23.30
CA LEU A 13 14.92 5.82 22.73
C LEU A 13 15.06 6.00 21.21
N ILE A 14 15.34 4.92 20.48
CA ILE A 14 15.30 4.92 19.02
C ILE A 14 13.86 4.64 18.64
N THR A 15 13.03 5.68 18.56
CA THR A 15 11.73 5.55 17.89
C THR A 15 11.98 5.18 16.42
N PRO A 16 11.52 4.02 15.92
CA PRO A 16 11.73 3.60 14.55
C PRO A 16 11.16 4.65 13.61
N THR A 17 11.91 4.98 12.57
CA THR A 17 11.39 5.82 11.50
C THR A 17 10.40 4.98 10.68
N PRO A 18 9.16 5.47 10.42
CA PRO A 18 8.19 4.72 9.64
C PRO A 18 8.73 4.37 8.24
N PRO A 19 8.41 3.18 7.70
CA PRO A 19 8.70 2.87 6.30
C PRO A 19 8.15 3.93 5.34
N THR A 20 8.81 4.12 4.20
CA THR A 20 8.27 4.94 3.10
C THR A 20 7.54 4.05 2.11
N VAL A 21 6.35 4.45 1.68
CA VAL A 21 5.52 3.72 0.71
C VAL A 21 5.22 4.62 -0.48
N HIS A 22 5.35 4.06 -1.68
CA HIS A 22 4.99 4.71 -2.93
C HIS A 22 4.11 3.81 -3.78
N VAL A 23 3.16 4.41 -4.49
CA VAL A 23 2.53 3.75 -5.65
C VAL A 23 3.40 4.02 -6.86
N GLN A 24 3.80 2.97 -7.59
CA GLN A 24 4.58 3.08 -8.83
C GLN A 24 3.70 2.99 -10.08
N SER A 25 2.70 2.12 -10.05
CA SER A 25 1.73 2.03 -11.12
C SER A 25 0.42 1.44 -10.61
N MET A 26 -0.66 1.74 -11.33
CA MET A 26 -1.97 1.17 -11.13
C MET A 26 -2.66 1.01 -12.48
N HIS A 27 -3.37 -0.10 -12.68
CA HIS A 27 -4.24 -0.32 -13.81
C HIS A 27 -5.59 -0.81 -13.30
N ILE A 28 -6.68 -0.23 -13.77
CA ILE A 28 -8.05 -0.66 -13.48
C ILE A 28 -8.71 -0.93 -14.81
N SER A 29 -9.47 -2.00 -14.92
CA SER A 29 -10.27 -2.27 -16.10
C SER A 29 -11.70 -2.58 -15.72
N PHE A 30 -12.62 -1.96 -16.45
CA PHE A 30 -14.04 -2.25 -16.43
C PHE A 30 -14.37 -2.99 -17.72
N ALA A 31 -14.99 -4.15 -17.60
CA ALA A 31 -15.62 -4.81 -18.74
C ALA A 31 -17.11 -4.55 -18.61
N ASN A 32 -17.78 -4.00 -19.63
CA ASN A 32 -19.19 -3.62 -19.63
C ASN A 32 -20.04 -4.42 -18.63
N HIS A 33 -20.52 -3.72 -17.60
CA HIS A 33 -21.36 -4.26 -16.54
C HIS A 33 -20.75 -5.32 -15.59
N ASN A 34 -19.42 -5.41 -15.53
CA ASN A 34 -18.70 -6.24 -14.58
C ASN A 34 -17.93 -5.39 -13.57
N LEU A 35 -17.77 -5.96 -12.38
CA LEU A 35 -16.96 -5.42 -11.30
C LEU A 35 -15.52 -5.07 -11.75
N PRO A 36 -14.95 -3.94 -11.28
CA PRO A 36 -13.61 -3.51 -11.64
C PRO A 36 -12.56 -4.58 -11.32
N VAL A 37 -11.73 -4.89 -12.31
CA VAL A 37 -10.51 -5.67 -12.13
C VAL A 37 -9.35 -4.70 -12.07
N TRP A 38 -8.58 -4.73 -10.99
CA TRP A 38 -7.46 -3.80 -10.84
C TRP A 38 -6.16 -4.51 -10.52
N SER A 39 -5.07 -3.83 -10.87
CA SER A 39 -3.73 -4.18 -10.48
C SER A 39 -2.93 -2.97 -10.04
N ALA A 40 -2.06 -3.14 -9.06
CA ALA A 40 -1.19 -2.06 -8.60
C ALA A 40 0.18 -2.56 -8.17
N THR A 41 1.17 -1.68 -8.34
CA THR A 41 2.55 -1.88 -7.93
C THR A 41 2.91 -0.88 -6.84
N PHE A 42 3.25 -1.39 -5.66
CA PHE A 42 3.77 -0.58 -4.55
C PHE A 42 5.26 -0.77 -4.40
N SER A 43 5.94 0.28 -3.99
CA SER A 43 7.31 0.29 -3.54
C SER A 43 7.36 0.66 -2.07
N ILE A 44 7.99 -0.21 -1.27
CA ILE A 44 8.10 -0.04 0.18
C ILE A 44 9.56 -0.10 0.56
N LYS A 45 10.03 0.89 1.33
CA LYS A 45 11.42 1.00 1.76
C LYS A 45 11.53 1.25 3.25
N ASN A 46 12.41 0.49 3.90
CA ASN A 46 12.81 0.65 5.27
C ASN A 46 13.89 1.74 5.39
N PRO A 47 13.63 2.88 6.06
CA PRO A 47 14.64 3.93 6.26
C PRO A 47 15.59 3.62 7.42
N ASN A 48 15.32 2.61 8.24
CA ASN A 48 16.12 2.31 9.42
C ASN A 48 17.34 1.48 9.03
N GLU A 49 18.54 1.99 9.28
CA GLU A 49 19.78 1.26 8.96
C GLU A 49 20.02 0.04 9.86
N LYS A 50 19.58 0.11 11.12
CA LYS A 50 19.88 -0.88 12.15
C LYS A 50 18.70 -1.77 12.55
N LEU A 51 17.52 -1.47 12.03
CA LEU A 51 16.29 -2.19 12.35
C LEU A 51 15.81 -2.94 11.11
N HIS A 52 15.59 -4.24 11.25
CA HIS A 52 14.84 -5.02 10.27
C HIS A 52 13.35 -4.75 10.48
N VAL A 53 12.59 -4.78 9.39
CA VAL A 53 11.16 -4.54 9.40
C VAL A 53 10.44 -5.74 8.81
N THR A 54 9.46 -6.28 9.52
CA THR A 54 8.55 -7.30 9.00
C THR A 54 7.21 -6.67 8.68
N TYR A 55 6.52 -7.20 7.68
CA TYR A 55 5.17 -6.81 7.29
C TYR A 55 4.33 -8.07 7.29
N GLU A 56 3.44 -8.18 8.26
CA GLU A 56 2.57 -9.32 8.47
C GLU A 56 1.16 -9.04 7.97
N ASN A 57 0.61 -10.01 7.24
CA ASN A 57 -0.72 -9.95 6.62
C ASN A 57 -1.01 -8.61 5.92
N PRO A 58 -0.09 -8.06 5.10
CA PRO A 58 -0.35 -6.82 4.40
C PRO A 58 -1.57 -6.94 3.49
N SER A 59 -2.28 -5.84 3.29
CA SER A 59 -3.39 -5.74 2.35
C SER A 59 -3.44 -4.36 1.71
N VAL A 60 -3.94 -4.30 0.49
CA VAL A 60 -4.13 -3.06 -0.26
C VAL A 60 -5.61 -2.85 -0.46
N TRP A 61 -6.09 -1.67 -0.10
CA TRP A 61 -7.49 -1.29 -0.21
C TRP A 61 -7.65 -0.24 -1.29
N LEU A 62 -8.64 -0.43 -2.15
CA LEU A 62 -9.08 0.53 -3.13
C LEU A 62 -10.31 1.26 -2.59
N VAL A 63 -10.20 2.56 -2.40
CA VAL A 63 -11.26 3.40 -1.82
C VAL A 63 -11.66 4.46 -2.83
N HIS A 64 -12.97 4.61 -3.06
CA HIS A 64 -13.54 5.64 -3.93
C HIS A 64 -14.56 6.43 -3.13
N ARG A 65 -14.40 7.76 -3.09
CA ARG A 65 -15.28 8.68 -2.35
C ARG A 65 -15.53 8.25 -0.89
N GLY A 66 -14.52 7.67 -0.25
CA GLY A 66 -14.58 7.17 1.12
C GLY A 66 -15.25 5.80 1.30
N LYS A 67 -15.75 5.16 0.23
CA LYS A 67 -16.29 3.79 0.24
C LYS A 67 -15.22 2.78 -0.18
N LEU A 68 -15.14 1.64 0.52
CA LEU A 68 -14.19 0.57 0.21
C LEU A 68 -14.71 -0.28 -0.96
N VAL A 69 -14.08 -0.14 -2.12
CA VAL A 69 -14.49 -0.82 -3.35
C VAL A 69 -13.95 -2.25 -3.38
N SER A 70 -12.66 -2.43 -3.10
CA SER A 70 -12.00 -3.73 -3.23
C SER A 70 -10.78 -3.84 -2.31
N THR A 71 -10.37 -5.07 -1.98
CA THR A 71 -9.20 -5.35 -1.15
C THR A 71 -8.40 -6.50 -1.74
N ALA A 72 -7.08 -6.38 -1.75
CA ALA A 72 -6.18 -7.45 -2.16
C ALA A 72 -5.18 -7.76 -1.05
N ARG A 73 -5.13 -9.03 -0.62
CA ARG A 73 -4.16 -9.49 0.38
C ARG A 73 -2.79 -9.67 -0.23
N ALA A 74 -1.77 -9.37 0.55
CA ALA A 74 -0.39 -9.55 0.21
C ALA A 74 0.30 -10.55 1.12
N ASP A 75 1.25 -11.31 0.56
CA ASP A 75 2.11 -12.18 1.35
C ASP A 75 2.94 -11.35 2.33
N SER A 76 3.18 -11.92 3.49
CA SER A 76 4.08 -11.33 4.48
C SER A 76 5.52 -11.29 3.93
N PHE A 77 6.24 -10.22 4.24
CA PHE A 77 7.63 -10.05 3.81
C PHE A 77 8.43 -9.30 4.87
N TRP A 78 9.74 -9.22 4.67
CA TRP A 78 10.64 -8.51 5.57
C TRP A 78 11.70 -7.75 4.78
N GLN A 79 12.28 -6.73 5.41
CA GLN A 79 13.32 -5.89 4.83
C GLN A 79 14.45 -5.74 5.82
N LYS A 80 15.70 -5.88 5.34
CA LYS A 80 16.86 -5.65 6.19
C LYS A 80 17.04 -4.18 6.49
N GLY A 81 17.58 -3.88 7.67
CA GLY A 81 18.10 -2.55 7.95
C GLY A 81 19.24 -2.22 6.99
N GLY A 82 19.23 -1.02 6.41
CA GLY A 82 20.26 -0.55 5.47
C GLY A 82 20.14 -1.12 4.05
N GLU A 83 19.13 -1.96 3.79
CA GLU A 83 18.84 -2.44 2.46
C GLU A 83 18.25 -1.33 1.60
N LYS A 84 18.78 -1.16 0.39
CA LYS A 84 18.31 -0.14 -0.56
C LYS A 84 17.16 -0.61 -1.45
N ASN A 85 16.88 -1.92 -1.44
CA ASN A 85 15.91 -2.53 -2.33
C ASN A 85 14.49 -2.14 -1.93
N GLU A 86 13.71 -1.74 -2.91
CA GLU A 86 12.28 -1.50 -2.77
C GLU A 86 11.56 -2.84 -2.97
N VAL A 87 10.64 -3.20 -2.06
CA VAL A 87 9.81 -4.39 -2.26
C VAL A 87 8.65 -4.03 -3.18
N ILE A 88 8.54 -4.77 -4.29
CA ILE A 88 7.46 -4.63 -5.27
C ILE A 88 6.29 -5.53 -4.88
N VAL A 89 5.16 -4.93 -4.53
CA VAL A 89 3.92 -5.66 -4.26
C VAL A 89 2.98 -5.50 -5.45
N LYS A 90 2.77 -6.59 -6.20
CA LYS A 90 1.78 -6.66 -7.29
C LYS A 90 0.52 -7.37 -6.81
N ARG A 91 -0.63 -6.74 -6.99
CA ARG A 91 -1.92 -7.34 -6.66
C ARG A 91 -2.84 -7.26 -7.84
N ASN A 92 -3.63 -8.32 -8.04
CA ASN A 92 -4.71 -8.39 -9.01
C ASN A 92 -5.94 -8.86 -8.25
N GLU A 93 -7.06 -8.14 -8.33
CA GLU A 93 -8.29 -8.52 -7.64
C GLU A 93 -9.51 -8.28 -8.53
N THR A 94 -10.46 -9.20 -8.47
CA THR A 94 -11.74 -9.16 -9.19
C THR A 94 -12.94 -9.07 -8.24
N LYS A 95 -12.72 -9.31 -6.94
CA LYS A 95 -13.74 -9.20 -5.91
C LYS A 95 -13.97 -7.75 -5.52
N VAL A 96 -15.23 -7.36 -5.57
CA VAL A 96 -15.71 -6.09 -5.05
C VAL A 96 -16.43 -6.34 -3.73
N ILE A 97 -16.22 -5.41 -2.80
CA ILE A 97 -16.86 -5.38 -1.49
C ILE A 97 -18.13 -4.54 -1.57
N ASP A 98 -18.07 -3.40 -2.26
CA ASP A 98 -19.17 -2.46 -2.43
C ASP A 98 -19.44 -2.26 -3.93
N GLU A 99 -20.47 -2.93 -4.43
CA GLU A 99 -20.85 -2.87 -5.85
C GLU A 99 -21.36 -1.48 -6.23
N GLU A 100 -22.11 -0.80 -5.35
CA GLU A 100 -22.60 0.56 -5.63
C GLU A 100 -21.42 1.52 -5.83
N ALA A 101 -20.42 1.46 -4.95
CA ALA A 101 -19.21 2.26 -5.10
C ALA A 101 -18.42 1.91 -6.38
N ALA A 102 -18.43 0.64 -6.80
CA ALA A 102 -17.82 0.23 -8.05
C ALA A 102 -18.55 0.79 -9.28
N TRP A 103 -19.88 0.82 -9.26
CA TRP A 103 -20.69 1.42 -10.32
C TRP A 103 -20.54 2.94 -10.37
N GLU A 104 -20.54 3.61 -9.22
CA GLU A 104 -20.28 5.05 -9.14
C GLU A 104 -18.90 5.42 -9.73
N MET A 105 -17.91 4.53 -9.57
CA MET A 105 -16.59 4.70 -10.17
C MET A 105 -16.65 4.63 -11.71
N GLU A 106 -17.37 3.65 -12.28
CA GLU A 106 -17.54 3.52 -13.73
C GLU A 106 -18.31 4.70 -14.32
N ASP A 107 -19.37 5.15 -13.64
CA ASP A 107 -20.14 6.34 -14.04
C ASP A 107 -19.27 7.60 -14.01
N GLU A 108 -18.40 7.76 -13.01
CA GLU A 108 -17.45 8.88 -12.94
C GLU A 108 -16.50 8.89 -14.16
N VAL A 109 -16.01 7.73 -14.59
CA VAL A 109 -15.17 7.62 -15.79
C VAL A 109 -15.92 8.10 -17.03
N ALA A 110 -17.20 7.72 -17.17
CA ALA A 110 -18.04 8.15 -18.30
C ALA A 110 -18.30 9.67 -18.28
N VAL A 111 -18.57 10.26 -17.11
CA VAL A 111 -18.89 11.69 -16.96
C VAL A 111 -17.67 12.59 -17.12
N THR A 112 -16.52 12.19 -16.56
CA THR A 112 -15.29 12.99 -16.56
C THR A 112 -14.50 12.92 -17.87
N GLY A 113 -14.92 12.07 -18.81
CA GLY A 113 -14.18 11.81 -20.04
C GLY A 113 -12.91 11.00 -19.79
N GLY A 114 -12.91 10.13 -18.78
CA GLY A 114 -11.83 9.18 -18.56
C GLY A 114 -10.86 9.53 -17.43
N VAL A 115 -11.29 10.17 -16.34
CA VAL A 115 -10.43 10.39 -15.16
C VAL A 115 -11.18 10.00 -13.90
N VAL A 116 -10.57 9.20 -13.03
CA VAL A 116 -11.14 8.89 -11.72
C VAL A 116 -10.14 9.20 -10.60
N GLY A 117 -10.64 9.77 -9.51
CA GLY A 117 -9.88 9.99 -8.28
C GLY A 117 -10.11 8.87 -7.28
N LEU A 118 -9.04 8.27 -6.78
CA LEU A 118 -9.10 7.13 -5.86
C LEU A 118 -8.10 7.29 -4.72
N ASP A 119 -8.40 6.69 -3.57
CA ASP A 119 -7.42 6.51 -2.50
C ASP A 119 -6.97 5.05 -2.48
N MET A 120 -5.67 4.85 -2.30
CA MET A 120 -5.09 3.54 -2.06
C MET A 120 -4.56 3.47 -0.64
N VAL A 121 -4.94 2.44 0.10
CA VAL A 121 -4.46 2.22 1.47
C VAL A 121 -3.70 0.92 1.54
N PHE A 122 -2.39 1.00 1.79
CA PHE A 122 -1.61 -0.16 2.21
C PHE A 122 -1.70 -0.30 3.72
N SER A 123 -2.25 -1.41 4.20
CA SER A 123 -2.41 -1.67 5.64
C SER A 123 -1.78 -3.01 6.01
N GLY A 124 -1.29 -3.11 7.25
CA GLY A 124 -0.72 -4.36 7.75
C GLY A 124 -0.16 -4.19 9.14
N ARG A 125 0.36 -5.28 9.69
CA ARG A 125 1.06 -5.28 10.97
C ARG A 125 2.56 -5.23 10.70
N VAL A 126 3.27 -4.33 11.36
CA VAL A 126 4.68 -4.04 11.12
C VAL A 126 5.48 -4.25 12.39
N GLY A 127 6.45 -5.16 12.33
CA GLY A 127 7.36 -5.47 13.42
C GLY A 127 8.73 -4.85 13.19
N PHE A 128 9.34 -4.28 14.23
CA PHE A 128 10.69 -3.72 14.20
C PHE A 128 11.66 -4.57 15.03
N TYR A 129 12.80 -4.94 14.45
CA TYR A 129 13.78 -5.85 15.07
C TYR A 129 15.21 -5.28 14.99
N PRO A 130 15.86 -4.92 16.11
CA PRO A 130 17.31 -4.70 16.15
C PRO A 130 18.05 -6.02 15.94
N GLY A 131 18.64 -6.20 14.77
CA GLY A 131 19.29 -7.47 14.39
C GLY A 131 18.30 -8.63 14.23
N THR A 132 18.76 -9.86 14.47
CA THR A 132 18.01 -11.09 14.10
C THR A 132 17.06 -11.64 15.17
N SER A 133 17.03 -11.10 16.40
CA SER A 133 16.58 -11.90 17.54
C SER A 133 15.66 -11.23 18.56
N ALA A 134 15.64 -9.90 18.66
CA ALA A 134 14.78 -9.20 19.63
C ALA A 134 13.74 -8.37 18.90
N LEU A 135 12.44 -8.67 19.09
CA LEU A 135 11.35 -7.80 18.65
C LEU A 135 11.37 -6.55 19.52
N TRP A 136 11.57 -5.39 18.91
CA TRP A 136 11.52 -4.09 19.58
C TRP A 136 10.07 -3.64 19.79
N GLY A 137 9.20 -3.95 18.83
CA GLY A 137 7.77 -3.73 18.95
C GLY A 137 7.05 -3.97 17.64
N GLU A 138 5.74 -4.17 17.75
CA GLU A 138 4.85 -4.44 16.63
C GLU A 138 3.68 -3.47 16.64
N GLN A 139 3.31 -2.95 15.46
CA GLN A 139 2.30 -1.92 15.31
C GLN A 139 1.47 -2.10 14.05
N TYR A 140 0.24 -1.59 14.06
CA TYR A 140 -0.54 -1.45 12.83
C TYR A 140 -0.01 -0.28 12.01
N MET A 141 0.29 -0.52 10.74
CA MET A 141 0.67 0.52 9.79
C MET A 141 -0.47 0.74 8.80
N SER A 142 -0.73 2.00 8.49
CA SER A 142 -1.53 2.40 7.34
C SER A 142 -0.77 3.44 6.52
N ALA A 143 -0.56 3.18 5.24
CA ALA A 143 -0.04 4.13 4.29
C ALA A 143 -1.15 4.53 3.32
N VAL A 144 -1.56 5.79 3.34
CA VAL A 144 -2.65 6.32 2.52
C VAL A 144 -2.06 7.15 1.37
N CYS A 145 -2.35 6.73 0.15
CA CYS A 145 -1.98 7.41 -1.08
C CYS A 145 -3.26 8.09 -1.60
N GLU A 146 -3.43 9.37 -1.28
CA GLU A 146 -4.66 10.11 -1.57
C GLU A 146 -4.68 10.62 -3.01
N ASN A 147 -5.87 10.70 -3.60
CA ASN A 147 -6.10 11.29 -4.92
C ASN A 147 -5.21 10.70 -6.04
N VAL A 148 -5.05 9.38 -6.06
CA VAL A 148 -4.47 8.66 -7.19
C VAL A 148 -5.37 8.88 -8.40
N SER A 149 -4.97 9.78 -9.30
CA SER A 149 -5.69 10.05 -10.53
C SER A 149 -5.31 9.02 -11.58
N ALA A 150 -6.24 8.15 -11.94
CA ALA A 150 -6.07 7.21 -13.05
C ALA A 150 -6.81 7.75 -14.28
N LYS A 151 -6.15 7.69 -15.44
CA LYS A 151 -6.70 8.18 -16.71
C LYS A 151 -7.04 7.03 -17.63
N LEU A 152 -8.07 7.20 -18.44
CA LEU A 152 -8.47 6.23 -19.45
C LEU A 152 -7.42 6.18 -20.56
N TYR A 153 -6.96 4.97 -20.84
CA TYR A 153 -6.15 4.64 -22.00
C TYR A 153 -6.99 3.73 -22.90
N ASN A 154 -7.10 4.10 -24.17
CA ASN A 154 -7.70 3.24 -25.17
C ASN A 154 -6.80 2.01 -25.36
N VAL A 155 -7.31 0.85 -25.00
CA VAL A 155 -6.71 -0.42 -25.37
C VAL A 155 -7.53 -0.95 -26.54
N ASP A 156 -6.99 -0.83 -27.75
CA ASP A 156 -7.56 -1.47 -28.94
C ASP A 156 -7.37 -2.98 -28.82
N ASP A 157 -8.19 -3.65 -28.02
CA ASP A 157 -8.27 -5.11 -27.98
C ASP A 157 -9.11 -5.57 -29.19
N GLU A 158 -8.49 -5.62 -30.38
CA GLU A 158 -9.08 -6.15 -31.62
C GLU A 158 -9.49 -7.64 -31.51
N ILE A 159 -9.22 -8.31 -30.40
CA ILE A 159 -9.31 -9.77 -30.27
C ILE A 159 -10.64 -10.24 -29.65
N TYR A 160 -11.35 -9.42 -28.87
CA TYR A 160 -12.52 -9.91 -28.10
C TYR A 160 -13.84 -9.12 -28.22
N GLY A 161 -13.90 -8.02 -28.97
CA GLY A 161 -15.17 -7.32 -29.24
C GLY A 161 -15.90 -6.78 -28.01
N THR A 162 -15.23 -6.75 -26.85
CA THR A 162 -15.72 -6.17 -25.60
C THR A 162 -15.11 -4.79 -25.41
N ASN A 163 -15.95 -3.75 -25.35
CA ASN A 163 -15.51 -2.42 -24.94
C ASN A 163 -14.97 -2.51 -23.50
N ARG A 164 -13.65 -2.38 -23.36
CA ARG A 164 -12.97 -2.43 -22.07
C ARG A 164 -12.38 -1.06 -21.78
N SER A 165 -12.87 -0.43 -20.73
CA SER A 165 -12.32 0.84 -20.26
C SER A 165 -11.15 0.54 -19.33
N VAL A 166 -9.93 0.90 -19.74
CA VAL A 166 -8.73 0.71 -18.93
C VAL A 166 -8.25 2.04 -18.41
N LEU A 167 -8.23 2.22 -17.09
CA LEU A 167 -7.59 3.34 -16.44
C LEU A 167 -6.17 2.96 -16.02
N SER A 168 -5.22 3.87 -16.17
CA SER A 168 -3.92 3.69 -15.52
C SER A 168 -3.36 4.96 -14.89
N PHE A 169 -2.51 4.71 -13.91
CA PHE A 169 -1.59 5.67 -13.33
C PHE A 169 -0.19 5.08 -13.47
N ASP A 170 0.70 5.82 -14.12
CA ASP A 170 2.13 5.49 -14.21
C ASP A 170 2.92 6.67 -13.63
N GLY A 171 3.54 6.46 -12.47
CA GLY A 171 4.24 7.52 -11.77
C GLY A 171 4.59 7.15 -10.33
N ARG A 172 5.34 8.02 -9.64
CA ARG A 172 5.70 7.80 -8.23
C ARG A 172 4.87 8.73 -7.34
N LEU A 173 3.83 8.19 -6.70
CA LEU A 173 3.06 8.92 -5.70
C LEU A 173 3.54 8.53 -4.30
N VAL A 174 3.81 9.52 -3.44
CA VAL A 174 4.22 9.30 -2.05
C VAL A 174 2.98 9.12 -1.18
N CYS A 175 2.96 8.07 -0.36
CA CYS A 175 1.85 7.81 0.56
C CYS A 175 2.16 8.34 1.97
N SER A 176 1.15 8.87 2.63
CA SER A 176 1.22 9.30 4.02
C SER A 176 1.18 8.09 4.94
N VAL A 177 2.31 7.78 5.59
CA VAL A 177 2.43 6.63 6.49
C VAL A 177 2.10 7.03 7.93
N ARG A 178 1.17 6.29 8.54
CA ARG A 178 0.81 6.41 9.94
C ARG A 178 1.17 5.13 10.68
N LEU A 179 1.92 5.31 11.76
CA LEU A 179 2.14 4.33 12.81
C LEU A 179 1.51 4.92 14.09
N PRO A 180 0.65 4.19 14.82
CA PRO A 180 0.17 4.65 16.11
C PRO A 180 1.37 4.90 17.02
N LYS A 181 1.44 6.09 17.62
CA LYS A 181 2.54 6.46 18.51
C LYS A 181 2.70 5.36 19.58
N TYR A 182 3.94 4.90 19.78
CA TYR A 182 4.28 4.05 20.91
C TYR A 182 3.79 4.74 22.20
N PRO A 183 3.13 4.01 23.12
CA PRO A 183 2.86 4.53 24.46
C PRO A 183 4.16 4.80 25.23
#